data_AF-A0A6P5RPU2-F1
#
_entry.id   AF-A0A6P5RPU2-F1
#
_cell.length_a   1.000
_cell.length_b   1.000
_cell.length_c   1.000
_cell.angle_alpha   90.00
_cell.angle_beta   90.00
_cell.angle_gamma   90.00
#
_symmetry.space_group_name_H-M   'P 1'
#
loop_
_entity.id
_entity.type
_entity.pdbx_description
1 polymer ?
#
loop_
_entity_poly.entity_id
_entity_poly.type
_entity_poly.pdbx_seq_one_letter_code
_entity_poly.pdbx_strand_id
1 'polypeptide(L)'
;LDNAIQSVVLEAPWFRSCQRLCAYICCSALREVDTSNLLSAILQSPLKEGDVQVRKKLYVPRVEDKNCHMRMLNISCMDDLVANSMNILEPAPIDADGNEREDVLQASDPVDLFLLPGRTFLPIFLI
;
A
#
# COMPACT_ATOMS: atom_id res chain seq x y z
N LEU A 1 -6.16 14.31 13.69
CA LEU A 1 -5.30 14.84 12.63
C LEU A 1 -5.27 13.86 11.46
N ASP A 2 -4.90 12.62 11.72
CA ASP A 2 -4.75 11.56 10.69
C ASP A 2 -6.02 11.35 9.86
N ASN A 3 -7.21 11.33 10.48
CA ASN A 3 -8.48 11.24 9.73
C ASN A 3 -8.65 12.37 8.70
N ALA A 4 -8.22 13.59 9.02
CA ALA A 4 -8.31 14.71 8.07
C ALA A 4 -7.33 14.52 6.90
N ILE A 5 -6.11 14.03 7.18
CA ILE A 5 -5.12 13.70 6.15
C ILE A 5 -5.66 12.60 5.24
N GLN A 6 -6.19 11.52 5.82
CA GLN A 6 -6.78 10.42 5.06
C GLN A 6 -8.00 10.87 4.23
N SER A 7 -8.86 11.76 4.74
CA SER A 7 -10.01 12.31 3.99
C SER A 7 -9.55 13.07 2.75
N VAL A 8 -8.52 13.91 2.86
CA VAL A 8 -7.96 14.64 1.72
C VAL A 8 -7.50 13.68 0.62
N VAL A 9 -6.86 12.57 0.99
CA VAL A 9 -6.43 11.54 0.03
C VAL A 9 -7.62 10.79 -0.57
N LEU A 10 -8.57 10.33 0.25
CA LEU A 10 -9.77 9.59 -0.20
C LEU A 10 -10.65 10.41 -1.17
N GLU A 11 -10.69 11.72 -0.99
CA GLU A 11 -11.47 12.64 -1.82
C GLU A 11 -10.75 13.06 -3.10
N ALA A 12 -9.44 12.86 -3.16
CA ALA A 12 -8.64 13.33 -4.28
C ALA A 12 -8.96 12.57 -5.59
N PRO A 13 -9.09 13.29 -6.74
CA PRO A 13 -9.37 12.65 -8.02
C PRO A 13 -8.31 11.60 -8.41
N TRP A 14 -7.03 11.88 -8.16
CA TRP A 14 -5.91 10.98 -8.46
C TRP A 14 -5.95 9.68 -7.65
N PHE A 15 -6.47 9.71 -6.42
CA PHE A 15 -6.65 8.51 -5.62
C PHE A 15 -7.87 7.72 -6.10
N ARG A 16 -8.95 8.41 -6.48
CA ARG A 16 -10.16 7.74 -6.98
C ARG A 16 -9.91 7.04 -8.30
N SER A 17 -9.16 7.66 -9.22
CA SER A 17 -8.86 7.11 -10.54
C SER A 17 -7.75 6.06 -10.58
N CYS A 18 -6.89 5.96 -9.54
CA CYS A 18 -5.80 4.99 -9.55
C CYS A 18 -6.32 3.54 -9.54
N GLN A 19 -5.60 2.63 -10.16
CA GLN A 19 -5.93 1.21 -10.22
C GLN A 19 -4.90 0.38 -9.45
N ARG A 20 -3.65 0.81 -9.46
CA ARG A 20 -2.52 0.09 -8.87
C ARG A 20 -1.71 1.07 -8.06
N LEU A 21 -1.47 0.74 -6.80
CA LEU A 21 -0.78 1.63 -5.90
C LEU A 21 0.12 0.89 -4.91
N CYS A 22 1.18 1.58 -4.55
CA CYS A 22 2.11 1.22 -3.50
C CYS A 22 1.77 2.03 -2.24
N ALA A 23 1.65 1.38 -1.09
CA ALA A 23 1.47 2.08 0.18
C ALA A 23 2.18 1.36 1.32
N TYR A 24 2.57 2.13 2.35
CA TYR A 24 3.09 1.55 3.59
C TYR A 24 1.96 1.14 4.53
N ILE A 25 2.22 0.13 5.37
CA ILE A 25 1.39 -0.19 6.52
C ILE A 25 1.90 0.63 7.70
N CYS A 26 1.05 1.48 8.28
CA CYS A 26 1.46 2.34 9.38
C CYS A 26 1.86 1.51 10.62
N CYS A 27 2.98 1.89 11.24
CA CYS A 27 3.42 1.34 12.51
C CYS A 27 3.37 2.41 13.59
N SER A 28 2.57 2.19 14.63
CA SER A 28 2.40 3.16 15.73
C SER A 28 3.71 3.46 16.47
N ALA A 29 4.61 2.48 16.56
CA ALA A 29 5.94 2.65 17.17
C ALA A 29 6.81 3.66 16.40
N LEU A 30 6.57 3.83 15.10
CA LEU A 30 7.30 4.77 14.24
C LEU A 30 6.68 6.17 14.20
N ARG A 31 5.53 6.38 14.87
CA ARG A 31 4.77 7.65 14.88
C ARG A 31 4.43 8.15 13.48
N GLU A 32 4.13 7.23 12.58
CA GLU A 32 3.66 7.51 11.23
C GLU A 32 2.21 8.00 11.25
N VAL A 33 1.79 8.62 10.15
CA VAL A 33 0.37 8.89 9.93
C VAL A 33 -0.36 7.56 9.81
N ASP A 34 -1.46 7.39 10.55
CA ASP A 34 -2.35 6.25 10.39
C ASP A 34 -2.95 6.20 8.97
N THR A 35 -2.83 5.05 8.30
CA THR A 35 -3.33 4.80 6.93
C THR A 35 -4.45 3.77 6.88
N SER A 36 -4.96 3.32 8.03
CA SER A 36 -5.93 2.23 8.13
C SER A 36 -7.20 2.43 7.27
N ASN A 37 -7.76 3.64 7.24
CA ASN A 37 -8.97 3.92 6.44
C ASN A 37 -8.66 3.92 4.95
N LEU A 38 -7.48 4.40 4.54
CA LEU A 38 -7.02 4.33 3.16
C LEU A 38 -6.90 2.87 2.70
N LEU A 39 -6.16 2.06 3.46
CA LEU A 39 -5.95 0.64 3.15
C LEU A 39 -7.27 -0.11 3.09
N SER A 40 -8.17 0.14 4.06
CA SER A 40 -9.52 -0.41 4.06
C SER A 40 -10.29 -0.02 2.80
N ALA A 41 -10.28 1.26 2.40
CA ALA A 41 -10.97 1.70 1.19
C ALA A 41 -10.40 1.07 -0.09
N ILE A 42 -9.07 0.91 -0.19
CA ILE A 42 -8.42 0.26 -1.32
C ILE A 42 -8.83 -1.22 -1.39
N LEU A 43 -8.75 -1.90 -0.24
CA LEU A 43 -9.06 -3.31 -0.13
C LEU A 43 -10.58 -3.58 -0.21
N GLN A 44 -11.46 -2.65 0.13
CA GLN A 44 -12.90 -2.91 0.08
C GLN A 44 -13.56 -2.36 -1.17
N SER A 45 -12.87 -1.55 -1.99
CA SER A 45 -13.47 -0.89 -3.15
C SER A 45 -13.58 -1.82 -4.36
N PRO A 46 -14.80 -2.22 -4.75
CA PRO A 46 -15.04 -2.63 -6.11
C PRO A 46 -15.03 -1.40 -7.04
N LEU A 47 -14.11 -1.35 -7.99
CA LEU A 47 -14.23 -0.42 -9.11
C LEU A 47 -15.28 -0.97 -10.06
N LYS A 48 -16.26 -0.13 -10.38
CA LYS A 48 -17.21 -0.40 -11.46
C LYS A 48 -16.68 0.22 -12.74
N GLU A 49 -16.07 -0.59 -13.60
CA GLU A 49 -15.84 -0.26 -15.00
C GLU A 49 -16.64 -1.27 -15.84
N GLY A 50 -17.88 -0.92 -16.21
CA GLY A 50 -18.80 -1.84 -16.88
C GLY A 50 -19.33 -2.96 -15.98
N ASP A 51 -19.62 -4.13 -16.57
CA ASP A 51 -20.09 -5.35 -15.87
C ASP A 51 -18.96 -6.09 -15.11
N VAL A 52 -17.72 -5.61 -15.19
CA VAL A 52 -16.57 -6.22 -14.52
C VAL A 52 -16.17 -5.38 -13.31
N GLN A 53 -16.25 -6.01 -12.15
CA GLN A 53 -15.87 -5.41 -10.88
C GLN A 53 -14.35 -5.56 -10.69
N VAL A 54 -13.56 -4.57 -11.11
CA VAL A 54 -12.10 -4.59 -10.93
C VAL A 54 -11.78 -4.04 -9.55
N ARG A 55 -10.89 -4.66 -8.78
CA ARG A 55 -10.47 -4.14 -7.46
C ARG A 55 -9.13 -3.44 -7.60
N LYS A 56 -8.91 -2.34 -6.86
CA LYS A 56 -7.60 -1.68 -6.86
C LYS A 56 -6.55 -2.68 -6.37
N LYS A 57 -5.41 -2.79 -7.06
CA LYS A 57 -4.28 -3.58 -6.59
C LYS A 57 -3.46 -2.76 -5.61
N LEU A 58 -3.21 -3.34 -4.45
CA LEU A 58 -2.40 -2.76 -3.40
C LEU A 58 -1.11 -3.57 -3.23
N TYR A 59 0.03 -2.90 -3.38
CA TYR A 59 1.34 -3.44 -3.06
C TYR A 59 1.87 -2.76 -1.80
N VAL A 60 2.42 -3.54 -0.89
CA VAL A 60 2.95 -3.03 0.39
C VAL A 60 4.35 -3.60 0.64
N PRO A 61 5.19 -2.89 1.41
CA PRO A 61 6.60 -3.24 1.56
C PRO A 61 6.79 -4.52 2.38
N ARG A 62 7.68 -5.39 1.89
CA ARG A 62 8.30 -6.49 2.63
C ARG A 62 9.80 -6.24 2.72
N VAL A 63 10.34 -6.22 3.93
CA VAL A 63 11.77 -5.93 4.15
C VAL A 63 12.55 -7.23 4.27
N GLU A 64 13.57 -7.36 3.44
CA GLU A 64 14.52 -8.47 3.49
C GLU A 64 15.83 -7.98 4.12
N ASP A 65 15.85 -7.93 5.45
CA ASP A 65 16.96 -7.37 6.24
C ASP A 65 18.33 -7.91 5.81
N LYS A 66 18.42 -9.21 5.51
CA LYS A 66 19.68 -9.88 5.13
C LYS A 66 20.21 -9.42 3.77
N ASN A 67 19.35 -8.94 2.89
CA ASN A 67 19.69 -8.56 1.52
C ASN A 67 19.74 -7.03 1.34
N CYS A 68 19.47 -6.25 2.39
CA CYS A 68 19.23 -4.81 2.30
C CYS A 68 18.22 -4.46 1.19
N HIS A 69 17.23 -5.33 1.00
CA HIS A 69 16.32 -5.28 -0.13
C HIS A 69 14.88 -5.10 0.38
N MET A 70 14.08 -4.35 -0.38
CA MET A 70 12.67 -4.17 -0.10
C MET A 70 11.90 -4.53 -1.36
N ARG A 71 10.94 -5.43 -1.22
CA ARG A 71 9.98 -5.79 -2.27
C ARG A 71 8.64 -5.17 -1.97
N MET A 72 7.86 -4.90 -3.01
CA MET A 72 6.49 -4.42 -2.87
C MET A 72 5.58 -5.53 -3.37
N LEU A 73 4.93 -6.24 -2.44
CA LEU A 73 4.17 -7.44 -2.75
C LEU A 73 2.67 -7.16 -2.67
N ASN A 74 1.91 -7.77 -3.57
CA ASN A 74 0.47 -7.62 -3.62
C ASN A 74 -0.21 -8.25 -2.39
N ILE A 75 -1.17 -7.52 -1.82
CA ILE A 75 -2.09 -8.05 -0.81
C ILE A 75 -3.54 -7.94 -1.27
N SER A 76 -4.31 -8.93 -0.88
CA SER A 76 -5.73 -9.10 -1.15
C SER A 76 -6.59 -8.86 0.09
N CYS A 77 -6.03 -8.88 1.29
CA CYS A 77 -6.71 -8.53 2.54
C CYS A 77 -5.69 -8.17 3.62
N MET A 78 -6.17 -7.75 4.79
CA MET A 78 -5.30 -7.47 5.93
C MET A 78 -4.70 -8.73 6.54
N ASP A 79 -5.34 -9.89 6.39
CA ASP A 79 -4.87 -11.17 6.92
C ASP A 79 -3.65 -11.72 6.14
N ASP A 80 -3.34 -11.11 4.99
CA ASP A 80 -2.12 -11.40 4.23
C ASP A 80 -0.84 -10.88 4.91
N LEU A 81 -0.97 -10.08 5.98
CA LEU A 81 0.13 -9.44 6.67
C LEU A 81 0.61 -10.28 7.86
N VAL A 82 1.93 -10.32 8.03
CA VAL A 82 2.63 -10.92 9.16
C VAL A 82 3.52 -9.89 9.82
N ALA A 83 3.66 -9.96 11.14
CA ALA A 83 4.57 -9.12 11.89
C ALA A 83 6.01 -9.61 11.72
N ASN A 84 6.93 -8.69 11.40
CA ASN A 84 8.36 -8.96 11.47
C ASN A 84 8.90 -8.81 12.91
N SER A 85 10.21 -8.94 13.09
CA SER A 85 10.89 -8.85 14.40
C SER A 85 10.69 -7.50 15.11
N MET A 86 10.33 -6.44 14.37
CA MET A 86 10.07 -5.09 14.87
C MET A 86 8.57 -4.80 15.06
N ASN A 87 7.70 -5.81 14.94
CA ASN A 87 6.24 -5.69 14.92
C ASN A 87 5.70 -4.80 13.80
N ILE A 88 6.46 -4.63 12.72
CA ILE A 88 5.99 -3.98 11.51
C ILE A 88 5.29 -5.05 10.68
N LEU A 89 4.08 -4.74 10.23
CA LEU A 89 3.30 -5.63 9.37
C LEU A 89 3.81 -5.55 7.94
N GLU A 90 4.09 -6.71 7.36
CA GLU A 90 4.53 -6.88 5.98
C GLU A 90 3.84 -8.10 5.36
N PRO A 91 3.74 -8.21 4.03
CA PRO A 91 3.12 -9.36 3.37
C PRO A 91 3.83 -10.64 3.75
N ALA A 92 3.07 -11.71 4.03
CA ALA A 92 3.62 -13.05 4.01
C ALA A 92 4.28 -13.33 2.64
N PRO A 93 5.40 -14.05 2.56
CA PRO A 93 6.09 -14.28 1.28
C PRO A 93 5.27 -15.09 0.27
N ILE A 94 4.32 -15.89 0.79
CA ILE A 94 3.46 -16.79 0.04
C ILE A 94 2.00 -16.42 0.34
N ASP A 95 1.11 -16.59 -0.63
CA ASP A 95 -0.33 -16.39 -0.47
C ASP A 95 -1.03 -17.59 0.20
N ALA A 96 -2.35 -17.49 0.39
CA ALA A 96 -3.14 -18.55 1.00
C ALA A 96 -3.22 -19.83 0.15
N ASP A 97 -2.96 -19.73 -1.16
CA ASP A 97 -2.99 -20.83 -2.12
C ASP A 97 -1.61 -21.50 -2.29
N GLY A 98 -0.56 -20.96 -1.66
CA GLY A 98 0.80 -21.50 -1.72
C GLY A 98 1.68 -20.89 -2.82
N ASN A 99 1.24 -19.83 -3.49
CA ASN A 99 1.99 -19.16 -4.55
C ASN A 99 2.83 -17.99 -4.03
N GLU A 100 3.92 -17.68 -4.74
CA GLU A 100 4.62 -16.42 -4.52
C GLU A 100 3.72 -15.23 -4.83
N ARG A 101 3.76 -14.20 -3.98
CA ARG A 101 2.99 -12.99 -4.21
C ARG A 101 3.55 -12.21 -5.38
N GLU A 102 2.66 -11.61 -6.17
CA GLU A 102 3.02 -10.72 -7.27
C GLU A 102 3.89 -9.56 -6.73
N ASP A 103 5.11 -9.45 -7.26
CA ASP A 103 6.00 -8.32 -7.03
C ASP A 103 5.65 -7.18 -7.99
N VAL A 104 5.58 -5.95 -7.48
CA VAL A 104 5.29 -4.76 -8.29
C VAL A 104 6.25 -4.60 -9.47
N LEU A 105 7.51 -5.02 -9.33
CA LEU A 105 8.51 -4.92 -10.38
C LEU A 105 8.30 -5.94 -11.52
N GLN A 106 7.49 -6.97 -11.26
CA GLN A 106 7.11 -8.00 -12.22
C GLN A 106 5.70 -7.80 -12.78
N ALA A 107 4.96 -6.82 -12.26
CA ALA A 107 3.61 -6.52 -12.72
C ALA A 107 3.63 -6.06 -14.19
N SER A 108 2.66 -6.53 -14.97
CA SER A 108 2.53 -6.18 -16.40
C SER A 108 2.16 -4.72 -16.62
N ASP A 109 1.58 -4.10 -15.61
CA ASP A 109 1.00 -2.77 -15.68
C ASP A 109 1.70 -1.79 -14.73
N PRO A 110 1.71 -0.49 -15.05
CA PRO A 110 2.38 0.52 -14.23
C PRO A 110 1.67 0.76 -12.89
N VAL A 111 2.45 1.24 -11.91
CA VAL A 111 1.93 1.80 -10.66
C VAL A 111 1.46 3.23 -10.91
N ASP A 112 0.25 3.56 -10.47
CA ASP A 112 -0.34 4.89 -10.65
C ASP A 112 0.00 5.83 -9.48
N LEU A 113 0.17 5.29 -8.28
CA LEU A 113 0.35 6.06 -7.05
C LEU A 113 1.30 5.36 -6.07
N PHE A 114 2.19 6.14 -5.45
CA PHE A 114 3.06 5.67 -4.36
C PHE A 114 2.87 6.54 -3.12
N LEU A 115 2.35 5.95 -2.04
CA LEU A 115 2.27 6.58 -0.72
C LEU A 115 3.54 6.26 0.06
N LEU A 116 4.42 7.26 0.23
CA LEU A 116 5.72 7.11 0.87
C LEU A 116 5.65 7.50 2.37
N PRO A 117 6.12 6.65 3.28
CA PRO A 117 6.35 7.05 4.66
C PRO A 117 7.57 7.97 4.75
N GLY A 118 7.64 8.80 5.78
CA GLY A 118 8.81 9.65 6.02
C GLY A 118 8.69 10.46 7.30
N ARG A 119 9.85 10.83 7.87
CA ARG A 119 9.92 11.60 9.12
C ARG A 119 9.87 13.12 8.90
N THR A 120 10.49 13.60 7.83
CA THR A 120 10.56 15.01 7.49
C THR A 120 10.50 15.17 5.99
N PHE A 121 9.61 16.04 5.52
CA PHE A 121 9.51 16.43 4.12
C PHE A 121 9.77 17.92 4.03
N LEU A 122 10.71 18.33 3.18
CA LEU A 122 10.91 19.74 2.87
C LEU A 122 10.04 20.10 1.66
N PRO A 123 9.34 21.25 1.68
CA PRO A 123 8.66 21.72 0.49
C PRO A 123 9.72 21.95 -0.58
N ILE A 124 9.64 21.20 -1.67
CA ILE A 124 10.42 21.52 -2.86
C ILE A 124 9.74 22.77 -3.45
N PHE A 125 10.38 23.93 -3.31
CA PHE A 125 10.04 25.07 -4.14
C PHE A 125 10.45 24.70 -5.56
N LEU A 126 9.49 24.26 -6.38
CA LEU A 126 9.67 24.21 -7.82
C LEU A 126 9.83 25.67 -8.26
N ILE A 127 11.08 26.06 -8.54
CA ILE A 127 11.45 27.35 -9.13
C ILE A 127 11.14 27.30 -10.63
#